data_AF-W5PXS5-F1
#
_entry.id   AF-W5PXS5-F1
#
_cell.length_a   1.000
_cell.length_b   1.000
_cell.length_c   1.000
_cell.angle_alpha   90.00
_cell.angle_beta   90.00
_cell.angle_gamma   90.00
#
_symmetry.space_group_name_H-M   'P 1'
#
loop_
_entity.id
_entity.type
_entity.pdbx_description
1 polymer ?
#
loop_
_entity_poly.entity_id
_entity_poly.type
_entity_poly.pdbx_seq_one_letter_code
_entity_poly.pdbx_strand_id
1 'polypeptide(L)'
;MAPSAASGVSSLPSGFAVFTTFPDLLFIFEFVFGGLVWILVSSSHVPIPLIQGWVMFASVFCFVATTVLAFLYVIGAHGNRTSWITLDAAYHCVAALFYFGASVLEALVTIELQDGFFYKYYHENISAVVFSYVATLLYVVHAVFSLIRWKSS
;
A
#
# COMPACT_ATOMS: atom_id res chain seq x y z
N MET A 1 -17.89 -27.33 -27.61
CA MET A 1 -16.99 -26.17 -27.46
C MET A 1 -16.82 -25.96 -25.96
N ALA A 2 -15.76 -26.51 -25.37
CA ALA A 2 -15.52 -26.43 -23.93
C ALA A 2 -14.77 -25.11 -23.62
N PRO A 3 -15.05 -24.44 -22.51
CA PRO A 3 -14.26 -23.29 -22.09
C PRO A 3 -12.87 -23.77 -21.67
N SER A 4 -11.83 -23.21 -22.26
CA SER A 4 -10.45 -23.41 -21.81
C SER A 4 -10.31 -22.91 -20.38
N ALA A 5 -10.11 -23.82 -19.44
CA ALA A 5 -9.71 -23.48 -18.08
C ALA A 5 -8.38 -22.73 -18.11
N ALA A 6 -8.34 -21.57 -17.44
CA ALA A 6 -7.22 -20.65 -17.42
C ALA A 6 -5.94 -21.31 -16.87
N SER A 7 -4.98 -21.57 -17.76
CA SER A 7 -3.59 -21.92 -17.43
C SER A 7 -2.74 -20.65 -17.23
N GLY A 8 -3.17 -19.73 -16.35
CA GLY A 8 -2.60 -18.36 -16.27
C GLY A 8 -2.31 -17.81 -14.86
N VAL A 9 -2.40 -18.62 -13.80
CA VAL A 9 -2.30 -18.12 -12.41
C VAL A 9 -0.86 -17.83 -11.96
N SER A 10 0.17 -18.29 -12.68
CA SER A 10 1.58 -18.20 -12.24
C SER A 10 2.37 -17.02 -12.83
N SER A 11 1.84 -16.26 -13.79
CA SER A 11 2.56 -15.15 -14.42
C SER A 11 2.10 -13.79 -13.90
N LEU A 12 3.04 -12.85 -13.78
CA LEU A 12 2.73 -11.45 -13.47
C LEU A 12 2.13 -10.75 -14.71
N PRO A 13 1.07 -9.94 -14.55
CA PRO A 13 0.52 -9.17 -15.66
C PRO A 13 1.50 -8.06 -16.09
N SER A 14 1.41 -7.65 -17.36
CA SER A 14 2.22 -6.56 -17.92
C SER A 14 1.36 -5.58 -18.74
N GLY A 15 1.89 -4.38 -18.98
CA GLY A 15 1.16 -3.33 -19.70
C GLY A 15 -0.12 -2.92 -18.98
N PHE A 16 -1.19 -2.67 -19.74
CA PHE A 16 -2.51 -2.30 -19.18
C PHE A 16 -3.19 -3.43 -18.39
N ALA A 17 -2.73 -4.69 -18.54
CA ALA A 17 -3.28 -5.80 -17.77
C ALA A 17 -3.03 -5.64 -16.26
N VAL A 18 -1.97 -4.92 -15.87
CA VAL A 18 -1.65 -4.61 -14.46
C VAL A 18 -2.81 -3.89 -13.78
N PHE A 19 -3.47 -2.97 -14.49
CA PHE A 19 -4.56 -2.15 -13.96
C PHE A 19 -5.94 -2.79 -14.11
N THR A 20 -6.03 -4.02 -14.59
CA THR A 20 -7.31 -4.71 -14.86
C THR A 20 -7.35 -6.12 -14.30
N THR A 21 -6.19 -6.68 -13.92
CA THR A 21 -6.06 -8.03 -13.38
C THR A 21 -5.99 -7.96 -11.86
N PHE A 22 -6.80 -8.76 -11.19
CA PHE A 22 -6.74 -8.89 -9.74
C PHE A 22 -5.64 -9.90 -9.35
N PRO A 23 -4.79 -9.63 -8.32
CA PRO A 23 -4.84 -8.52 -7.36
C PRO A 23 -4.16 -7.23 -7.82
N ASP A 24 -3.42 -7.22 -8.93
CA ASP A 24 -2.58 -6.10 -9.36
C ASP A 24 -3.37 -4.77 -9.58
N LEU A 25 -4.68 -4.81 -9.85
CA LEU A 25 -5.57 -3.64 -9.82
C LEU A 25 -5.45 -2.82 -8.51
N LEU A 26 -5.10 -3.47 -7.40
CA LEU A 26 -4.91 -2.84 -6.10
C LEU A 26 -3.80 -1.79 -6.11
N PHE A 27 -2.83 -1.84 -7.02
CA PHE A 27 -1.79 -0.81 -7.18
C PHE A 27 -2.37 0.61 -7.28
N ILE A 28 -3.52 0.77 -7.96
CA ILE A 28 -4.18 2.07 -8.10
C ILE A 28 -4.67 2.57 -6.74
N PHE A 29 -5.36 1.71 -6.00
CA PHE A 29 -5.92 2.07 -4.72
C PHE A 29 -4.82 2.28 -3.66
N GLU A 30 -3.80 1.42 -3.64
CA GLU A 30 -2.61 1.56 -2.79
C GLU A 30 -1.90 2.89 -3.05
N PHE A 31 -1.73 3.27 -4.32
CA PHE A 31 -1.14 4.55 -4.71
C PHE A 31 -1.99 5.74 -4.21
N VAL A 32 -3.31 5.71 -4.43
CA VAL A 32 -4.20 6.81 -4.03
C VAL A 32 -4.29 6.94 -2.52
N PHE A 33 -4.68 5.88 -1.82
CA PHE A 33 -4.85 5.93 -0.36
C PHE A 33 -3.52 6.08 0.35
N GLY A 34 -2.48 5.41 -0.12
CA GLY A 34 -1.14 5.58 0.42
C GLY A 34 -0.60 6.99 0.22
N GLY A 35 -0.89 7.62 -0.93
CA GLY A 35 -0.54 9.02 -1.20
C GLY A 35 -1.26 10.01 -0.29
N LEU A 36 -2.56 9.77 -0.01
CA LEU A 36 -3.36 10.65 0.84
C LEU A 36 -2.85 10.71 2.28
N VAL A 37 -2.35 9.61 2.83
CA VAL A 37 -1.91 9.54 4.24
C VAL A 37 -0.81 10.56 4.53
N TRP A 38 0.31 10.52 3.80
CA TRP A 38 1.41 11.46 4.07
C TRP A 38 1.05 12.91 3.70
N ILE A 39 0.17 13.14 2.73
CA ILE A 39 -0.31 14.49 2.39
C ILE A 39 -1.12 15.07 3.56
N LEU A 40 -2.02 14.30 4.16
CA LEU A 40 -2.86 14.74 5.28
C LEU A 40 -2.03 14.94 6.55
N VAL A 41 -1.14 14.01 6.87
CA VAL A 41 -0.20 14.13 7.99
C VAL A 41 0.66 15.39 7.83
N SER A 42 1.22 15.62 6.64
CA SER A 42 1.98 16.84 6.33
C SER A 42 1.12 18.10 6.42
N SER A 43 -0.14 18.04 5.97
CA SER A 43 -1.08 19.17 6.02
C SER A 43 -1.46 19.55 7.46
N SER A 44 -1.33 18.62 8.41
CA SER A 44 -1.52 18.90 9.84
C SER A 44 -0.33 19.60 10.49
N HIS A 45 0.75 19.87 9.74
CA HIS A 45 2.02 20.43 10.22
C HIS A 45 2.78 19.51 11.20
N VAL A 46 2.43 18.21 11.24
CA VAL A 46 3.15 17.18 11.99
C VAL A 46 3.29 17.56 13.49
N PRO A 47 2.18 17.78 14.22
CA PRO A 47 2.20 18.25 15.61
C PRO A 47 3.00 17.36 16.57
N ILE A 48 3.15 16.06 16.26
CA ILE A 48 3.96 15.12 17.04
C ILE A 48 5.04 14.52 16.13
N PRO A 49 6.17 15.25 15.91
CA PRO A 49 7.16 14.91 14.88
C PRO A 49 7.75 13.51 14.97
N LEU A 50 7.98 13.01 16.19
CA LEU A 50 8.61 11.69 16.37
C LEU A 50 7.71 10.55 15.88
N ILE A 51 6.43 10.58 16.26
CA ILE A 51 5.48 9.50 15.94
C ILE A 51 5.02 9.63 14.48
N GLN A 52 4.61 10.83 14.08
CA GLN A 52 4.16 11.08 12.71
C GLN A 52 5.30 11.02 11.70
N GLY A 53 6.55 11.20 12.12
CA GLY A 53 7.73 10.96 11.28
C GLY A 53 7.81 9.52 10.78
N TRP A 54 7.43 8.54 11.61
CA TRP A 54 7.30 7.14 11.18
C TRP A 54 6.17 6.96 10.16
N VAL A 55 5.00 7.56 10.42
CA VAL A 55 3.83 7.51 9.52
C VAL A 55 4.20 8.07 8.15
N MET A 56 4.86 9.23 8.12
CA MET A 56 5.38 9.86 6.90
C MET A 56 6.39 8.97 6.18
N PHE A 57 7.38 8.41 6.90
CA PHE A 57 8.38 7.53 6.32
C PHE A 57 7.73 6.30 5.67
N ALA A 58 6.90 5.57 6.41
CA ALA A 58 6.22 4.37 5.92
C ALA A 58 5.37 4.68 4.68
N SER A 59 4.60 5.77 4.74
CA SER A 59 3.67 6.15 3.69
C SER A 59 4.38 6.61 2.41
N VAL A 60 5.38 7.50 2.52
CA VAL A 60 6.18 7.98 1.37
C VAL A 60 7.02 6.84 0.77
N PHE A 61 7.67 6.02 1.61
CA PHE A 61 8.46 4.88 1.15
C PHE A 61 7.59 3.92 0.33
N CYS A 62 6.44 3.53 0.86
CA CYS A 62 5.53 2.63 0.17
C CYS A 62 4.96 3.29 -1.10
N PHE A 63 4.59 4.57 -1.07
CA PHE A 63 4.10 5.29 -2.24
C PHE A 63 5.12 5.27 -3.39
N VAL A 64 6.38 5.60 -3.12
CA VAL A 64 7.46 5.56 -4.12
C VAL A 64 7.70 4.13 -4.61
N ALA A 65 7.81 3.17 -3.71
CA ALA A 65 8.06 1.78 -4.07
C ALA A 65 6.91 1.16 -4.89
N THR A 66 5.65 1.41 -4.53
CA THR A 66 4.45 1.00 -5.27
C THR A 66 4.47 1.60 -6.67
N THR A 67 4.79 2.90 -6.78
CA THR A 67 4.89 3.60 -8.07
C THR A 67 5.96 2.99 -8.97
N VAL A 68 7.15 2.73 -8.41
CA VAL A 68 8.24 2.09 -9.16
C VAL A 68 7.87 0.67 -9.58
N LEU A 69 7.29 -0.13 -8.67
CA LEU A 69 6.91 -1.51 -8.97
C LEU A 69 5.82 -1.56 -10.06
N ALA A 70 4.78 -0.74 -9.93
CA ALA A 70 3.72 -0.61 -10.93
C ALA A 70 4.29 -0.20 -12.30
N PHE A 71 5.21 0.78 -12.34
CA PHE A 71 5.85 1.18 -13.60
C PHE A 71 6.66 0.04 -14.22
N LEU A 72 7.44 -0.69 -13.42
CA LEU A 72 8.23 -1.84 -13.87
C LEU A 72 7.34 -2.96 -14.44
N TYR A 73 6.13 -3.15 -13.88
CA TYR A 73 5.15 -4.11 -14.38
C TYR A 73 4.54 -3.64 -15.70
N VAL A 74 4.17 -2.37 -15.80
CA VAL A 74 3.61 -1.78 -17.03
C VAL A 74 4.59 -1.92 -18.20
N ILE A 75 5.88 -1.68 -18.00
CA ILE A 75 6.90 -1.86 -19.06
C ILE A 75 7.32 -3.32 -19.27
N GLY A 76 6.81 -4.27 -18.47
CA GLY A 76 7.12 -5.70 -18.59
C GLY A 76 8.55 -6.08 -18.20
N ALA A 77 9.21 -5.30 -17.33
CA ALA A 77 10.60 -5.51 -16.93
C ALA A 77 10.85 -6.87 -16.25
N HIS A 78 9.80 -7.49 -15.72
CA HIS A 78 9.87 -8.78 -15.05
C HIS A 78 10.24 -9.95 -15.96
N GLY A 79 9.92 -9.88 -17.26
CA GLY A 79 10.29 -10.91 -18.24
C GLY A 79 9.91 -12.34 -17.82
N ASN A 80 8.77 -12.51 -17.14
CA ASN A 80 8.29 -13.78 -16.57
C ASN A 80 9.25 -14.52 -15.61
N ARG A 81 10.22 -13.82 -15.00
CA ARG A 81 11.13 -14.43 -14.02
C ARG A 81 10.44 -14.64 -12.68
N THR A 82 10.58 -15.83 -12.09
CA THR A 82 10.02 -16.19 -10.78
C THR A 82 10.53 -15.31 -9.64
N SER A 83 11.73 -14.72 -9.78
CA SER A 83 12.28 -13.77 -8.80
C SER A 83 11.38 -12.56 -8.56
N TRP A 84 10.61 -12.14 -9.57
CA TRP A 84 9.69 -11.02 -9.45
C TRP A 84 8.43 -11.38 -8.66
N ILE A 85 8.02 -12.64 -8.69
CA ILE A 85 6.91 -13.14 -7.87
C ILE A 85 7.30 -13.13 -6.39
N THR A 86 8.54 -13.52 -6.08
CA THR A 86 9.09 -13.40 -4.72
C THR A 86 9.21 -11.93 -4.30
N LEU A 87 9.69 -11.05 -5.18
CA LEU A 87 9.82 -9.61 -4.91
C LEU A 87 8.45 -8.98 -4.61
N ASP A 88 7.44 -9.32 -5.41
CA ASP A 88 6.05 -8.88 -5.24
C ASP A 88 5.50 -9.27 -3.87
N ALA A 89 5.61 -10.56 -3.51
CA ALA A 89 5.13 -11.05 -2.23
C ALA A 89 5.89 -10.42 -1.05
N ALA A 90 7.21 -10.30 -1.14
CA ALA A 90 8.03 -9.70 -0.10
C ALA A 90 7.69 -8.21 0.09
N TYR A 91 7.54 -7.47 -1.00
CA TYR A 91 7.20 -6.05 -0.97
C TYR A 91 5.85 -5.81 -0.30
N HIS A 92 4.79 -6.48 -0.74
CA HIS A 92 3.45 -6.27 -0.19
C HIS A 92 3.36 -6.72 1.28
N CYS A 93 4.09 -7.77 1.69
CA CYS A 93 4.22 -8.13 3.11
C CYS A 93 4.86 -7.00 3.94
N VAL A 94 5.99 -6.45 3.48
CA VAL A 94 6.68 -5.36 4.17
C VAL A 94 5.82 -4.10 4.21
N ALA A 95 5.17 -3.75 3.10
CA ALA A 95 4.28 -2.61 3.00
C ALA A 95 3.08 -2.74 3.96
N ALA A 96 2.47 -3.94 4.05
CA ALA A 96 1.39 -4.21 4.99
C ALA A 96 1.82 -4.00 6.45
N LEU A 97 3.01 -4.48 6.83
CA LEU A 97 3.55 -4.28 8.18
C LEU A 97 3.87 -2.81 8.48
N PHE A 98 4.44 -2.11 7.50
CA PHE A 98 4.75 -0.68 7.62
C PHE A 98 3.49 0.15 7.79
N TYR A 99 2.46 -0.09 6.96
CA TYR A 99 1.18 0.61 7.06
C TYR A 99 0.39 0.23 8.31
N PHE A 100 0.48 -1.02 8.77
CA PHE A 100 -0.12 -1.40 10.05
C PHE A 100 0.52 -0.61 11.21
N GLY A 101 1.85 -0.52 11.26
CA GLY A 101 2.56 0.30 12.24
C GLY A 101 2.22 1.78 12.13
N ALA A 102 2.13 2.31 10.91
CA ALA A 102 1.72 3.69 10.66
C ALA A 102 0.29 3.96 11.14
N SER A 103 -0.65 3.05 10.89
CA SER A 103 -2.07 3.21 11.28
C SER A 103 -2.26 3.21 12.79
N VAL A 104 -1.54 2.33 13.50
CA VAL A 104 -1.58 2.28 14.98
C VAL A 104 -1.02 3.57 15.57
N LEU A 105 0.11 4.06 15.04
CA LEU A 105 0.76 5.28 15.52
C LEU A 105 -0.03 6.55 15.18
N GLU A 106 -0.63 6.64 13.99
CA GLU A 106 -1.49 7.77 13.61
C GLU A 106 -2.77 7.80 14.44
N ALA A 107 -3.32 6.63 14.79
CA ALA A 107 -4.46 6.54 15.71
C ALA A 107 -4.10 7.03 17.12
N LEU A 108 -2.91 6.68 17.63
CA LEU A 108 -2.42 7.18 18.91
C LEU A 108 -2.29 8.70 18.89
N VAL A 109 -1.66 9.27 17.86
CA VAL A 109 -1.52 10.73 17.70
C VAL A 109 -2.89 11.40 17.65
N THR A 110 -3.84 10.83 16.92
CA THR A 110 -5.20 11.39 16.82
C THR A 110 -5.90 11.45 18.18
N ILE A 111 -5.75 10.42 19.01
CA ILE A 111 -6.29 10.40 20.38
C ILE A 111 -5.63 11.49 21.23
N GLU A 112 -4.31 11.64 21.17
CA GLU A 112 -3.60 12.69 21.92
C GLU A 112 -4.00 14.11 21.47
N LEU A 113 -4.29 14.31 20.18
CA LEU A 113 -4.76 15.58 19.64
C LEU A 113 -6.20 15.92 20.04
N GLN A 114 -7.01 14.92 20.43
CA GLN A 114 -8.39 15.12 20.88
C GLN A 114 -8.46 15.90 22.20
N ASP A 115 -7.58 15.58 23.14
CA ASP A 115 -7.59 16.13 24.50
C ASP A 115 -6.72 17.40 24.64
N GLY A 116 -6.06 17.84 23.55
CA GLY A 116 -5.12 18.96 23.52
C GLY A 116 -5.66 20.27 22.91
N PHE A 117 -4.84 21.33 22.95
CA PHE A 117 -5.13 22.64 22.33
C PHE A 117 -5.10 22.63 20.78
N PHE A 118 -4.95 21.46 20.14
CA PHE A 118 -4.71 21.29 18.71
C PHE A 118 -5.94 20.80 17.93
N TYR A 119 -7.16 21.12 18.41
CA TYR A 119 -8.41 20.72 17.76
C TYR A 119 -8.48 21.09 16.27
N LYS A 120 -7.79 22.17 15.86
CA LYS A 120 -7.70 22.59 14.45
C LYS A 120 -7.17 21.48 13.52
N TYR A 121 -6.27 20.63 13.99
CA TYR A 121 -5.62 19.57 13.19
C TYR A 121 -6.27 18.19 13.36
N TYR A 122 -7.25 18.09 14.26
CA TYR A 122 -7.84 16.82 14.67
C TYR A 122 -8.58 16.13 13.52
N HIS A 123 -9.32 16.90 12.69
CA HIS A 123 -10.07 16.34 11.57
C HIS A 123 -9.16 15.78 10.46
N GLU A 124 -8.05 16.45 10.15
CA GLU A 124 -7.07 15.97 9.18
C GLU A 124 -6.43 14.66 9.66
N ASN A 125 -6.05 14.57 10.94
CA ASN A 125 -5.46 13.36 11.52
C ASN A 125 -6.48 12.20 11.56
N ILE A 126 -7.76 12.45 11.87
CA ILE A 126 -8.81 11.41 11.74
C ILE A 126 -8.86 10.85 10.32
N SER A 127 -8.84 11.72 9.30
CA SER A 127 -8.88 11.27 7.92
C SER A 127 -7.62 10.47 7.54
N ALA A 128 -6.44 10.87 8.04
CA ALA A 128 -5.19 10.13 7.86
C ALA A 128 -5.25 8.73 8.53
N VAL A 129 -5.86 8.61 9.71
CA VAL A 129 -6.12 7.31 10.37
C VAL A 129 -6.99 6.43 9.48
N VAL A 130 -8.12 6.94 9.00
CA VAL A 130 -9.03 6.13 8.17
C VAL A 130 -8.33 5.65 6.91
N PHE A 131 -7.62 6.53 6.20
CA PHE A 131 -6.93 6.15 4.97
C PHE A 131 -5.72 5.24 5.21
N SER A 132 -5.00 5.37 6.32
CA SER A 132 -3.90 4.46 6.67
C SER A 132 -4.40 3.05 6.97
N TYR A 133 -5.55 2.89 7.63
CA TYR A 133 -6.18 1.57 7.80
C TYR A 133 -6.69 0.99 6.48
N VAL A 134 -7.27 1.82 5.59
CA VAL A 134 -7.66 1.38 4.24
C VAL A 134 -6.44 0.93 3.45
N ALA A 135 -5.34 1.70 3.45
CA ALA A 135 -4.09 1.32 2.81
C ALA A 135 -3.52 0.01 3.39
N THR A 136 -3.54 -0.14 4.72
CA THR A 136 -3.14 -1.40 5.39
C THR A 136 -3.94 -2.58 4.86
N LEU A 137 -5.27 -2.46 4.77
CA LEU A 137 -6.13 -3.53 4.27
C LEU A 137 -5.81 -3.86 2.82
N LEU A 138 -5.62 -2.86 1.97
CA LEU A 138 -5.26 -3.04 0.56
C LEU A 138 -3.94 -3.82 0.43
N TYR A 139 -2.88 -3.38 1.13
CA TYR A 139 -1.60 -4.08 1.12
C TYR A 139 -1.68 -5.50 1.70
N VAL A 140 -2.49 -5.73 2.74
CA VAL A 140 -2.70 -7.08 3.30
C VAL A 140 -3.39 -7.99 2.27
N VAL A 141 -4.45 -7.49 1.62
CA VAL A 141 -5.15 -8.26 0.59
C VAL A 141 -4.20 -8.58 -0.56
N HIS A 142 -3.45 -7.60 -1.05
CA HIS A 142 -2.46 -7.81 -2.10
C HIS A 142 -1.40 -8.82 -1.66
N ALA A 143 -0.82 -8.68 -0.46
CA ALA A 143 0.14 -9.60 0.10
C ALA A 143 -0.38 -11.05 0.16
N VAL A 144 -1.64 -11.27 0.58
CA VAL A 144 -2.25 -12.60 0.63
C VAL A 144 -2.30 -13.23 -0.76
N PHE A 145 -2.78 -12.49 -1.77
CA PHE A 145 -2.83 -13.02 -3.14
C PHE A 145 -1.44 -13.20 -3.77
N SER A 146 -0.50 -12.33 -3.47
CA SER A 146 0.90 -12.46 -3.89
C SER A 146 1.58 -13.68 -3.25
N LEU A 147 1.31 -13.96 -1.97
CA LEU A 147 1.80 -15.16 -1.28
C LEU A 147 1.19 -16.45 -1.85
N ILE A 148 -0.10 -16.43 -2.20
CA ILE A 148 -0.75 -17.55 -2.90
C ILE A 148 -0.07 -17.78 -4.25
N ARG A 149 0.16 -16.72 -5.04
CA ARG A 149 0.86 -16.77 -6.33
C ARG A 149 2.28 -17.33 -6.18
N TRP A 150 3.02 -16.84 -5.18
CA TRP A 150 4.38 -17.26 -4.88
C TRP A 150 4.46 -18.73 -4.50
N LYS A 151 3.53 -19.23 -3.67
CA LYS A 151 3.45 -20.65 -3.31
C LYS A 151 3.13 -21.56 -4.52
N SER A 152 2.39 -21.04 -5.50
CA SER A 152 2.01 -21.77 -6.70
C SER A 152 3.03 -21.70 -7.85
N SER A 153 4.14 -20.98 -7.68
CA SER A 153 5.19 -20.76 -8.69
C SER A 153 6.38 -21.70 -8.50
#